data_AF-A0A3Q9UXI1-F1
#
_entry.id   AF-A0A3Q9UXI1-F1
#
_cell.length_a   1.000
_cell.length_b   1.000
_cell.length_c   1.000
_cell.angle_alpha   90.00
_cell.angle_beta   90.00
_cell.angle_gamma   90.00
#
_symmetry.space_group_name_H-M   'P 1'
#
loop_
_entity.id
_entity.type
_entity.pdbx_description
1 polymer ?
#
loop_
_entity_poly.entity_id
_entity_poly.type
_entity_poly.pdbx_seq_one_letter_code
_entity_poly.pdbx_strand_id
1 'polypeptide(L)'
;MSRSPAASSRRTREPDRALVRALSGVPAGTLAVGLVLSLAGCAGLAPDAAAAGATAAAFEEALAAGDGAAACAVLTPRAAEAVVETGAGSTACPDAILALGLDPASAGSPRAEAFGQAAVVALGGDTVFLAASGDGWRVRAAGCTATGEDLPFDCAIDGS
;
A
#
# COMPACT_ATOMS: atom_id res chain seq x y z
N MET A 1 -20.54 43.27 -32.02
CA MET A 1 -19.24 43.29 -32.77
C MET A 1 -18.15 43.27 -31.71
N SER A 2 -17.11 42.44 -31.65
CA SER A 2 -16.48 41.50 -32.57
C SER A 2 -15.52 40.59 -31.77
N ARG A 3 -15.50 39.29 -32.12
CA ARG A 3 -14.36 38.33 -32.10
C ARG A 3 -13.87 37.67 -30.78
N SER A 4 -13.91 36.34 -30.80
CA SER A 4 -13.24 35.30 -29.99
C SER A 4 -11.68 35.36 -30.06
N PRO A 5 -10.90 34.32 -29.65
CA PRO A 5 -10.85 33.46 -28.44
C PRO A 5 -9.41 33.40 -27.84
N ALA A 6 -9.15 32.54 -26.83
CA ALA A 6 -8.09 31.50 -26.84
C ALA A 6 -7.37 31.24 -25.50
N ALA A 7 -7.22 29.95 -25.22
CA ALA A 7 -6.40 29.32 -24.19
C ALA A 7 -4.92 29.69 -24.31
N SER A 8 -4.26 29.90 -23.17
CA SER A 8 -2.80 30.10 -23.09
C SER A 8 -2.14 28.87 -22.47
N SER A 9 -1.75 27.93 -23.33
CA SER A 9 -0.87 26.81 -23.02
C SER A 9 0.52 27.32 -22.60
N ARG A 10 1.00 26.87 -21.43
CA ARG A 10 2.39 27.09 -21.02
C ARG A 10 3.27 26.09 -21.76
N ARG A 11 3.89 26.59 -22.83
CA ARG A 11 4.91 25.92 -23.63
C ARG A 11 6.08 25.47 -22.75
N THR A 12 6.34 24.18 -22.80
CA THR A 12 7.58 23.51 -22.42
C THR A 12 8.76 24.15 -23.14
N ARG A 13 9.82 24.45 -22.38
CA ARG A 13 11.06 25.06 -22.87
C ARG A 13 12.01 23.92 -23.27
N GLU A 14 12.03 23.63 -24.56
CA GLU A 14 12.95 22.66 -25.17
C GLU A 14 14.35 23.29 -25.25
N PRO A 15 15.41 22.65 -24.73
CA PRO A 15 16.77 23.16 -24.86
C PRO A 15 17.30 22.91 -26.27
N ASP A 16 17.90 23.97 -26.81
CA ASP A 16 18.40 24.14 -28.17
C ASP A 16 19.19 22.96 -28.74
N ARG A 17 18.66 22.40 -29.84
CA ARG A 17 19.40 21.60 -30.82
C ARG A 17 20.13 22.53 -31.80
N ALA A 18 21.30 23.00 -31.39
CA ALA A 18 22.32 23.55 -32.27
C ALA A 18 23.66 23.35 -31.55
N LEU A 19 24.68 22.72 -32.08
CA LEU A 19 25.07 22.62 -33.46
C LEU A 19 26.05 21.44 -33.54
N VAL A 20 25.61 20.35 -34.14
CA VAL A 20 26.50 19.27 -34.57
C VAL A 20 27.37 19.85 -35.68
N ARG A 21 28.62 20.21 -35.37
CA ARG A 21 29.62 20.57 -36.40
C ARG A 21 30.94 19.85 -36.15
N ALA A 22 31.13 18.85 -37.01
CA ALA A 22 32.37 18.54 -37.71
C ALA A 22 33.57 18.05 -36.88
N LEU A 23 33.61 16.72 -36.79
CA LEU A 23 34.77 15.85 -37.02
C LEU A 23 35.99 16.53 -37.65
N SER A 24 37.15 16.46 -36.99
CA SER A 24 38.50 16.51 -37.58
C SER A 24 39.44 15.80 -36.59
N GLY A 25 40.11 14.72 -37.00
CA GLY A 25 40.68 13.74 -36.07
C GLY A 25 42.19 13.78 -35.80
N VAL A 26 42.56 12.85 -34.89
CA VAL A 26 43.84 12.08 -34.74
C VAL A 26 45.01 12.83 -34.05
N PRO A 27 45.88 12.23 -33.18
CA PRO A 27 46.16 10.79 -32.92
C PRO A 27 46.22 10.28 -31.46
N ALA A 28 46.09 8.95 -31.38
CA ALA A 28 46.77 7.97 -30.51
C ALA A 28 47.42 8.43 -29.18
N GLY A 29 46.75 8.10 -28.08
CA GLY A 29 47.31 8.08 -26.74
C GLY A 29 46.44 7.23 -25.81
N THR A 30 46.69 5.92 -25.82
CA THR A 30 46.42 4.95 -24.73
C THR A 30 45.19 5.19 -23.83
N LEU A 31 44.11 4.48 -24.17
CA LEU A 31 43.35 3.59 -23.28
C LEU A 31 43.33 3.95 -21.77
N ALA A 32 42.34 4.74 -21.37
CA ALA A 32 41.72 4.60 -20.05
C ALA A 32 40.20 4.60 -20.23
N VAL A 33 39.72 3.44 -20.67
CA VAL A 33 38.35 2.94 -20.50
C VAL A 33 37.95 3.26 -19.05
N GLY A 34 36.96 4.11 -18.79
CA GLY A 34 35.57 3.85 -19.12
C GLY A 34 34.95 2.98 -18.04
N LEU A 35 34.70 3.52 -16.85
CA LEU A 35 33.68 3.02 -15.93
C LEU A 35 33.35 4.05 -14.86
N VAL A 36 32.55 5.07 -15.21
CA VAL A 36 31.74 5.72 -14.18
C VAL A 36 30.70 4.67 -13.81
N LEU A 37 30.98 3.89 -12.75
CA LEU A 37 29.96 3.09 -12.10
C LEU A 37 28.90 4.07 -11.60
N SER A 38 27.85 4.28 -12.39
CA SER A 38 26.59 4.73 -11.86
C SER A 38 26.13 3.64 -10.90
N LEU A 39 26.39 3.83 -9.60
CA LEU A 39 25.64 3.17 -8.55
C LEU A 39 24.20 3.66 -8.65
N ALA A 40 23.46 3.22 -9.66
CA ALA A 40 22.02 3.06 -9.55
C ALA A 40 21.86 1.92 -8.56
N GLY A 41 21.99 2.26 -7.26
CA GLY A 41 21.71 1.34 -6.19
C GLY A 41 20.34 0.74 -6.48
N CYS A 42 20.25 -0.59 -6.43
CA CYS A 42 19.00 -1.23 -6.13
C CYS A 42 18.51 -0.60 -4.82
N ALA A 43 17.73 0.47 -4.91
CA ALA A 43 16.76 0.81 -3.89
C ALA A 43 15.78 -0.36 -3.93
N GLY A 44 16.18 -1.47 -3.29
CA GLY A 44 15.30 -2.58 -3.04
C GLY A 44 14.05 -1.97 -2.42
N LEU A 45 12.92 -2.14 -3.11
CA LEU A 45 11.62 -1.65 -2.68
C LEU A 45 11.44 -2.09 -1.23
N ALA A 46 11.73 -1.17 -0.30
CA ALA A 46 11.38 -1.41 1.08
C ALA A 46 9.86 -1.60 1.10
N PRO A 47 9.35 -2.62 1.80
CA PRO A 47 7.91 -2.81 1.94
C PRO A 47 7.26 -1.50 2.42
N ASP A 48 6.22 -1.04 1.73
CA ASP A 48 5.61 0.26 1.99
C ASP A 48 4.75 0.20 3.27
N ALA A 49 5.39 0.42 4.42
CA ALA A 49 4.73 0.42 5.72
C ALA A 49 3.68 1.55 5.84
N ALA A 50 3.88 2.69 5.19
CA ALA A 50 2.92 3.79 5.22
C ALA A 50 1.62 3.40 4.50
N ALA A 51 1.72 2.77 3.34
CA ALA A 51 0.56 2.22 2.64
C ALA A 51 -0.13 1.11 3.45
N ALA A 52 0.63 0.25 4.16
CA ALA A 52 0.04 -0.76 5.04
C ALA A 52 -0.77 -0.12 6.17
N GLY A 53 -0.22 0.91 6.81
CA GLY A 53 -0.91 1.68 7.85
C GLY A 53 -2.18 2.36 7.34
N ALA A 54 -2.15 2.90 6.12
CA ALA A 54 -3.32 3.51 5.49
C ALA A 54 -4.43 2.49 5.18
N THR A 55 -4.08 1.29 4.68
CA THR A 55 -5.06 0.22 4.45
C THR A 55 -5.70 -0.25 5.76
N ALA A 56 -4.92 -0.41 6.84
CA ALA A 56 -5.46 -0.79 8.14
C ALA A 56 -6.38 0.28 8.73
N ALA A 57 -6.00 1.56 8.61
CA ALA A 57 -6.87 2.67 9.04
C ALA A 57 -8.18 2.70 8.24
N ALA A 58 -8.14 2.51 6.92
CA ALA A 58 -9.34 2.47 6.09
C ALA A 58 -10.29 1.32 6.47
N PHE A 59 -9.74 0.16 6.88
CA PHE A 59 -10.52 -0.95 7.39
C PHE A 59 -11.26 -0.59 8.68
N GLU A 60 -10.55 0.00 9.65
CA GLU A 60 -11.10 0.43 10.94
C GLU A 60 -12.14 1.55 10.80
N GLU A 61 -11.88 2.52 9.91
CA GLU A 61 -12.84 3.57 9.58
C GLU A 61 -14.12 2.99 8.98
N ALA A 62 -14.02 1.97 8.12
CA ALA A 62 -15.18 1.29 7.55
C ALA A 62 -15.99 0.54 8.62
N LEU A 63 -15.32 -0.15 9.56
CA LEU A 63 -15.99 -0.77 10.70
C LEU A 63 -16.70 0.26 11.58
N ALA A 64 -16.03 1.36 11.92
CA ALA A 64 -16.59 2.44 12.71
C ALA A 64 -17.80 3.12 12.04
N ALA A 65 -17.80 3.20 10.70
CA ALA A 65 -18.91 3.73 9.92
C ALA A 65 -20.06 2.71 9.71
N GLY A 66 -19.87 1.43 10.09
CA GLY A 66 -20.80 0.36 9.76
C GLY A 66 -20.86 0.04 8.25
N ASP A 67 -19.81 0.36 7.50
CA ASP A 67 -19.70 0.10 6.06
C ASP A 67 -19.01 -1.25 5.82
N GLY A 68 -19.78 -2.33 5.93
CA GLY A 68 -19.27 -3.68 5.72
C GLY A 68 -18.75 -3.92 4.30
N ALA A 69 -19.26 -3.19 3.30
CA ALA A 69 -18.80 -3.32 1.92
C ALA A 69 -17.39 -2.74 1.76
N ALA A 70 -17.13 -1.55 2.31
CA ALA A 70 -15.80 -0.96 2.33
C ALA A 70 -14.82 -1.80 3.16
N ALA A 71 -15.25 -2.33 4.32
CA ALA A 71 -14.42 -3.18 5.16
C ALA A 71 -14.02 -4.47 4.43
N CYS A 72 -14.97 -5.16 3.78
CA CYS A 72 -14.69 -6.35 2.99
C CYS A 72 -13.83 -6.07 1.76
N ALA A 73 -13.92 -4.89 1.16
CA ALA A 73 -13.18 -4.54 -0.06
C ALA A 73 -11.66 -4.48 0.14
N VAL A 74 -11.19 -4.30 1.38
CA VAL A 74 -9.75 -4.27 1.72
C VAL A 74 -9.22 -5.59 2.27
N LEU A 75 -10.08 -6.60 2.47
CA LEU A 75 -9.66 -7.93 2.90
C LEU A 75 -8.92 -8.69 1.80
N THR A 76 -8.08 -9.65 2.19
CA THR A 76 -7.66 -10.73 1.29
C THR A 76 -8.87 -11.62 0.97
N PRO A 77 -8.85 -12.34 -0.17
CA PRO A 77 -9.91 -13.30 -0.48
C PRO A 77 -10.13 -14.34 0.65
N ARG A 78 -9.04 -14.85 1.24
CA ARG A 78 -9.13 -15.81 2.35
C ARG A 78 -9.71 -15.22 3.63
N ALA A 79 -9.38 -13.96 3.96
CA ALA A 79 -10.00 -13.29 5.11
C ALA A 79 -11.49 -13.03 4.88
N ALA A 80 -11.89 -12.64 3.66
CA ALA A 80 -13.30 -12.47 3.31
C ALA A 80 -14.08 -13.80 3.38
N GLU A 81 -13.48 -14.91 2.94
CA GLU A 81 -14.04 -16.26 3.11
C GLU A 81 -14.17 -16.59 4.61
N ALA A 82 -13.12 -16.40 5.41
CA ALA A 82 -13.14 -16.69 6.84
C ALA A 82 -14.24 -15.90 7.58
N VAL A 83 -14.44 -14.63 7.22
CA VAL A 83 -15.53 -13.79 7.74
C VAL A 83 -16.90 -14.39 7.46
N VAL A 84 -17.13 -14.93 6.26
CA VAL A 84 -18.42 -15.55 5.91
C VAL A 84 -18.62 -16.87 6.67
N GLU A 85 -17.56 -17.66 6.84
CA GLU A 85 -17.63 -18.92 7.59
C GLU A 85 -17.91 -18.71 9.09
N THR A 86 -17.39 -17.63 9.68
CA THR A 86 -17.58 -17.32 11.11
C THR A 86 -18.76 -16.38 11.38
N GLY A 87 -19.19 -15.61 10.39
CA GLY A 87 -20.17 -14.53 10.53
C GLY A 87 -21.61 -15.02 10.62
N ALA A 88 -22.03 -15.42 11.82
CA ALA A 88 -23.41 -15.47 12.37
C ALA A 88 -24.58 -15.83 11.41
N GLY A 89 -24.34 -16.62 10.36
CA GLY A 89 -25.37 -17.09 9.42
C GLY A 89 -25.61 -16.23 8.16
N SER A 90 -24.75 -15.24 7.86
CA SER A 90 -24.79 -14.54 6.57
C SER A 90 -23.85 -15.16 5.55
N THR A 91 -24.29 -15.26 4.29
CA THR A 91 -23.45 -15.73 3.17
C THR A 91 -22.75 -14.59 2.42
N ALA A 92 -22.99 -13.34 2.82
CA ALA A 92 -22.38 -12.16 2.20
C ALA A 92 -21.41 -11.48 3.18
N CYS A 93 -20.17 -11.27 2.74
CA CYS A 93 -19.11 -10.65 3.55
C CYS A 93 -19.56 -9.32 4.21
N PRO A 94 -20.22 -8.37 3.50
CA PRO A 94 -20.58 -7.08 4.11
C PRO A 94 -21.48 -7.20 5.34
N ASP A 95 -22.41 -8.16 5.35
CA ASP A 95 -23.29 -8.36 6.50
C ASP A 95 -22.58 -9.20 7.58
N ALA A 96 -21.83 -10.22 7.15
CA ALA A 96 -21.09 -11.12 8.04
C ALA A 96 -20.03 -10.37 8.87
N ILE A 97 -19.28 -9.44 8.26
CA ILE A 97 -18.22 -8.70 8.94
C ILE A 97 -18.74 -7.78 10.03
N LEU A 98 -19.90 -7.16 9.81
CA LEU A 98 -20.55 -6.31 10.81
C LEU A 98 -21.17 -7.14 11.93
N ALA A 99 -21.64 -8.36 11.61
CA ALA A 99 -22.19 -9.28 12.59
C ALA A 99 -21.14 -9.85 13.56
N LEU A 100 -19.84 -9.77 13.23
CA LEU A 100 -18.76 -10.12 14.15
C LEU A 100 -18.68 -9.18 15.36
N GLY A 101 -19.27 -7.98 15.28
CA GLY A 101 -19.33 -7.04 16.39
C GLY A 101 -17.95 -6.59 16.87
N LEU A 102 -17.00 -6.43 15.94
CA LEU A 102 -15.66 -5.94 16.25
C LEU A 102 -15.75 -4.51 16.76
N ASP A 103 -15.13 -4.25 17.92
CA ASP A 103 -14.94 -2.90 18.43
C ASP A 103 -13.90 -2.20 17.54
N PRO A 104 -14.25 -1.11 16.83
CA PRO A 104 -13.29 -0.40 16.00
C PRO A 104 -12.16 0.17 16.87
N ALA A 105 -10.95 0.21 16.30
CA ALA A 105 -9.81 0.79 17.01
C ALA A 105 -10.06 2.25 17.41
N SER A 106 -9.59 2.62 18.60
CA SER A 106 -9.65 3.99 19.08
C SER A 106 -8.79 4.94 18.22
N ALA A 107 -9.22 6.20 18.16
CA ALA A 107 -8.56 7.21 17.34
C ALA A 107 -7.07 7.36 17.70
N GLY A 108 -6.22 7.34 16.68
CA GLY A 108 -4.77 7.48 16.84
C GLY A 108 -4.05 7.26 15.52
N SER A 109 -2.74 7.53 15.50
CA SER A 109 -1.90 7.25 14.33
C SER A 109 -1.50 5.76 14.32
N PRO A 110 -1.75 5.04 13.21
CA PRO A 110 -1.33 3.65 13.08
C PRO A 110 0.19 3.54 13.19
N ARG A 111 0.69 2.53 13.90
CA ARG A 111 2.11 2.16 13.88
C ARG A 111 2.28 0.94 13.01
N ALA A 112 2.90 1.12 11.85
CA ALA A 112 3.05 0.10 10.84
C ALA A 112 4.49 -0.36 10.70
N GLU A 113 4.68 -1.67 10.63
CA GLU A 113 5.95 -2.32 10.31
C GLU A 113 5.71 -3.31 9.17
N ALA A 114 6.55 -3.26 8.14
CA ALA A 114 6.39 -4.08 6.95
C ALA A 114 7.67 -4.84 6.63
N PHE A 115 7.52 -6.14 6.37
CA PHE A 115 8.60 -7.12 6.20
C PHE A 115 8.28 -8.02 5.00
N GLY A 116 8.99 -7.82 3.89
CA GLY A 116 8.77 -8.56 2.65
C GLY A 116 7.34 -8.40 2.11
N GLN A 117 6.51 -9.44 2.29
CA GLN A 117 5.11 -9.48 1.83
C GLN A 117 4.10 -9.43 2.98
N ALA A 118 4.56 -9.20 4.20
CA ALA A 118 3.73 -9.09 5.39
C ALA A 118 3.88 -7.71 6.00
N ALA A 119 2.83 -7.22 6.65
CA ALA A 119 2.89 -6.06 7.51
C ALA A 119 2.04 -6.28 8.77
N VAL A 120 2.44 -5.64 9.85
CA VAL A 120 1.67 -5.57 11.11
C VAL A 120 1.43 -4.10 11.41
N VAL A 121 0.19 -3.78 11.79
CA VAL A 121 -0.22 -2.42 12.11
C VAL A 121 -0.92 -2.43 13.46
N ALA A 122 -0.31 -1.77 14.43
CA ALA A 122 -0.93 -1.54 15.72
C ALA A 122 -1.77 -0.26 15.67
N LEU A 123 -3.05 -0.38 16.01
CA LEU A 123 -3.98 0.73 16.23
C LEU A 123 -4.42 0.73 17.71
N GLY A 124 -5.20 1.72 18.12
CA GLY A 124 -5.58 1.87 19.52
C GLY A 124 -6.55 0.79 19.98
N GLY A 125 -6.03 -0.36 20.43
CA GLY A 125 -6.81 -1.49 20.93
C GLY A 125 -6.97 -2.65 19.94
N ASP A 126 -6.48 -2.50 18.70
CA ASP A 126 -6.44 -3.58 17.70
C ASP A 126 -5.04 -3.73 17.08
N THR A 127 -4.72 -4.93 16.62
CA THR A 127 -3.60 -5.22 15.74
C THR A 127 -4.11 -5.82 14.44
N VAL A 128 -3.77 -5.18 13.32
CA VAL A 128 -4.16 -5.63 11.98
C VAL A 128 -2.94 -6.23 11.28
N PHE A 129 -3.09 -7.43 10.74
CA PHE A 129 -2.08 -8.05 9.89
C PHE A 129 -2.47 -7.92 8.42
N LEU A 130 -1.50 -7.56 7.59
CA LEU A 130 -1.68 -7.36 6.16
C LEU A 130 -0.75 -8.26 5.36
N ALA A 131 -1.22 -8.60 4.17
CA ALA A 131 -0.44 -9.28 3.15
C ALA A 131 -0.34 -8.38 1.90
N ALA A 132 0.83 -8.40 1.25
CA ALA A 132 0.99 -7.75 -0.04
C ALA A 132 0.18 -8.52 -1.10
N SER A 133 -0.54 -7.76 -1.92
CA SER A 133 -1.26 -8.19 -3.11
C SER A 133 -0.67 -7.48 -4.33
N GLY A 134 -0.97 -7.96 -5.54
CA GLY A 134 -0.45 -7.39 -6.79
C GLY A 134 -0.79 -5.91 -6.98
N ASP A 135 -1.81 -5.40 -6.29
CA ASP A 135 -2.33 -4.03 -6.36
C ASP A 135 -2.16 -3.21 -5.08
N GLY A 136 -1.53 -3.75 -4.03
CA GLY A 136 -1.31 -3.05 -2.75
C GLY A 136 -1.43 -3.96 -1.54
N TRP A 137 -1.59 -3.39 -0.35
CA TRP A 137 -1.82 -4.15 0.88
C TRP A 137 -3.28 -4.57 1.04
N ARG A 138 -3.50 -5.77 1.59
CA ARG A 138 -4.81 -6.32 1.94
C ARG A 138 -4.79 -6.83 3.37
N VAL A 139 -5.88 -6.63 4.11
CA VAL A 139 -6.04 -7.14 5.48
C VAL A 139 -6.23 -8.65 5.44
N ARG A 140 -5.37 -9.40 6.13
CA ARG A 140 -5.45 -10.87 6.25
C ARG A 140 -5.96 -11.33 7.61
N ALA A 141 -5.80 -10.50 8.65
CA ALA A 141 -6.32 -10.74 9.99
C ALA A 141 -6.51 -9.41 10.72
N ALA A 142 -7.54 -9.33 11.57
CA ALA A 142 -7.90 -8.12 12.33
C ALA A 142 -8.71 -8.50 13.59
N GLY A 143 -8.92 -7.54 14.50
CA GLY A 143 -9.46 -7.83 15.82
C GLY A 143 -8.51 -8.72 16.62
N CYS A 144 -7.20 -8.47 16.49
CA CYS A 144 -6.16 -9.31 17.06
C CYS A 144 -5.62 -8.77 18.38
N THR A 145 -5.53 -9.64 19.38
CA THR A 145 -4.94 -9.34 20.69
C THR A 145 -3.75 -10.25 20.98
N ALA A 146 -2.72 -9.70 21.60
CA ALA A 146 -1.55 -10.48 22.02
C ALA A 146 -1.93 -11.40 23.19
N THR A 147 -1.62 -12.69 23.08
CA THR A 147 -1.93 -13.69 24.12
C THR A 147 -0.74 -14.00 25.05
N GLY A 148 0.43 -13.44 24.74
CA GLY A 148 1.70 -13.57 25.48
C GLY A 148 2.87 -13.06 24.64
N GLU A 149 4.07 -12.95 25.22
CA GLU A 149 5.25 -12.38 24.52
C GLU A 149 5.73 -13.22 23.32
N ASP A 150 5.52 -14.53 23.37
CA ASP A 150 5.94 -15.48 22.32
C ASP A 150 4.79 -16.37 21.81
N LEU A 151 3.55 -15.94 22.06
CA LEU A 151 2.36 -16.67 21.63
C LEU A 151 1.73 -16.02 20.40
N PRO A 152 1.07 -16.81 19.53
CA PRO A 152 0.29 -16.25 18.43
C PRO A 152 -0.76 -15.26 18.93
N PHE A 153 -1.06 -14.26 18.10
CA PHE A 153 -2.21 -13.39 18.34
C PHE A 153 -3.51 -14.21 18.24
N ASP A 154 -4.47 -13.86 19.07
CA ASP A 154 -5.85 -14.34 18.93
C ASP A 154 -6.64 -13.29 18.14
N CYS A 155 -7.13 -13.67 16.97
CA CYS A 155 -7.74 -12.78 16.00
C CYS A 155 -9.19 -13.16 15.74
N ALA A 156 -10.08 -12.17 15.73
CA ALA A 156 -11.47 -12.40 15.37
C ALA A 156 -11.67 -12.68 13.87
N ILE A 157 -10.83 -12.09 13.02
CA ILE A 157 -10.72 -12.42 11.59
C ILE A 157 -9.35 -13.04 11.36
N ASP A 158 -9.31 -14.26 10.81
CA ASP A 158 -8.07 -14.93 10.43
C ASP A 158 -8.22 -15.65 9.08
N GLY A 159 -7.58 -15.11 8.04
CA GLY A 159 -7.54 -15.68 6.69
C GLY A 159 -6.17 -16.26 6.31
N SER A 160 -5.41 -16.75 7.29
CA SER A 160 -4.06 -17.30 7.10
C SER A 160 -3.98 -18.74 6.58
#